data_AF-A0A397AH72-F1
#
_entry.id   AF-A0A397AH72-F1
#
_cell.length_a   1.000
_cell.length_b   1.000
_cell.length_c   1.000
_cell.angle_alpha   90.00
_cell.angle_beta   90.00
_cell.angle_gamma   90.00
#
_symmetry.space_group_name_H-M   'P 1'
#
loop_
_entity.id
_entity.type
_entity.pdbx_description
1 polymer ?
#
loop_
_entity_poly.entity_id
_entity_poly.type
_entity_poly.pdbx_seq_one_letter_code
_entity_poly.pdbx_strand_id
1 'polypeptide(L)'
;MYHRAVLVPVWRHVNLNVVVLQTRGDDFVKQCTLDNLQYEVDTVERDGSVSTQVVQLAGVASLGVAAQKAAFFGRIPELTHLRYVGVGVTEAGIHPSSQAMKDLAAFLVALVEYFPAMVYALALSRLPTTAAAPPVVFTYLDGLVQKDLAPGLLAHGLSYGVIQEVYKDWIHRLKHKYFGMDTFFVAQNAWTKYTIRLLATIAPHVQAGEVPSLLREASASGSVEDTTDMMRTLLRRWGGYDDADDRWRTFAANVAVMYRRFLTVPPTPVLDVLTELVAQSTEALKDELAIATYVADSVASTWAIDVHTHLFPPSHDALMLWGIDALLTYHYLVAEYLMTAPVAPETFLAWPKTKQADAIWTHLFVDRSPLSEACQGVVTTLNLLGLSALVKTRDLPAIREPNAYVDLVFRLAKIRYVVMTNIPFDPQEASYWTNHTPYNARQFRTALRVDQLLLGDWASLGPALDLQHLPHTLAGVTQYLESWVDILRPVYFMASVPATFALRESAAADPIAIQPDGAMLLQHVLLPLAQSRRLPVALKFGAVRQLNPRY
;
A
#
# COMPACT_ATOMS: atom_id res chain seq x y z
N MET A 1 22.12 -10.48 -29.64
CA MET A 1 21.85 -9.51 -30.71
C MET A 1 20.45 -8.91 -30.53
N TYR A 2 19.39 -9.71 -30.55
CA TYR A 2 17.99 -9.25 -30.33
C TYR A 2 17.76 -8.38 -29.08
N HIS A 3 18.23 -8.81 -27.91
CA HIS A 3 18.05 -8.03 -26.67
C HIS A 3 18.63 -6.62 -26.76
N ARG A 4 19.82 -6.48 -27.38
CA ARG A 4 20.53 -5.20 -27.53
C ARG A 4 19.90 -4.34 -28.63
N ALA A 5 19.64 -4.92 -29.79
CA ALA A 5 19.11 -4.18 -30.93
C ALA A 5 17.62 -3.80 -30.82
N VAL A 6 16.83 -4.51 -30.00
CA VAL A 6 15.37 -4.34 -29.97
C VAL A 6 14.85 -3.97 -28.58
N LEU A 7 15.17 -4.77 -27.56
CA LEU A 7 14.56 -4.59 -26.24
C LEU A 7 15.13 -3.40 -25.47
N VAL A 8 16.44 -3.15 -25.54
CA VAL A 8 17.04 -1.99 -24.87
C VAL A 8 16.48 -0.66 -25.42
N PRO A 9 16.43 -0.41 -26.75
CA PRO A 9 15.80 0.80 -27.29
C PRO A 9 14.34 0.98 -26.82
N VAL A 10 13.55 -0.10 -26.83
CA VAL A 10 12.15 -0.08 -26.40
C VAL A 10 12.02 0.31 -24.92
N TRP A 11 12.83 -0.27 -24.04
CA TRP A 11 12.79 0.05 -22.61
C TRP A 11 13.31 1.45 -22.29
N ARG A 12 14.31 1.93 -23.04
CA ARG A 12 14.75 3.32 -22.94
C ARG A 12 13.67 4.30 -23.41
N HIS A 13 12.91 3.95 -24.45
CA HIS A 13 11.80 4.76 -24.96
C HIS A 13 10.67 4.96 -23.91
N VAL A 14 10.49 4.00 -23.00
CA VAL A 14 9.56 4.11 -21.86
C VAL A 14 10.22 4.58 -20.55
N ASN A 15 11.36 5.27 -20.66
CA ASN A 15 12.10 5.88 -19.54
C ASN A 15 12.59 4.91 -18.46
N LEU A 16 12.90 3.66 -18.81
CA LEU A 16 13.51 2.70 -17.88
C LEU A 16 15.03 2.73 -17.97
N ASN A 17 15.69 2.53 -16.83
CA ASN A 17 17.12 2.28 -16.78
C ASN A 17 17.39 0.81 -17.11
N VAL A 18 18.35 0.56 -17.99
CA VAL A 18 18.66 -0.78 -18.49
C VAL A 18 20.10 -1.15 -18.16
N VAL A 19 20.28 -2.28 -17.47
CA VAL A 19 21.59 -2.90 -17.21
C VAL A 19 21.72 -4.13 -18.08
N VAL A 20 22.84 -4.28 -18.80
CA VAL A 20 23.08 -5.43 -19.68
C VAL A 20 24.12 -6.37 -19.08
N LEU A 21 23.74 -7.64 -18.95
CA LEU A 21 24.62 -8.70 -18.44
C LEU A 21 25.09 -9.59 -19.59
N GLN A 22 26.40 -9.61 -19.83
CA GLN A 22 27.02 -10.50 -20.80
C GLN A 22 27.26 -11.87 -20.17
N THR A 23 26.66 -12.91 -20.74
CA THR A 23 26.68 -14.27 -20.18
C THR A 23 27.99 -15.02 -20.42
N ARG A 24 28.81 -14.60 -21.38
CA ARG A 24 30.12 -15.22 -21.70
C ARG A 24 31.09 -14.18 -22.24
N GLY A 25 32.33 -14.19 -21.75
CA GLY A 25 33.35 -13.19 -22.12
C GLY A 25 32.94 -11.78 -21.68
N ASP A 26 33.70 -10.76 -22.07
CA ASP A 26 33.47 -9.38 -21.66
C ASP A 26 33.69 -8.34 -22.77
N ASP A 27 33.79 -8.78 -24.03
CA ASP A 27 34.11 -7.88 -25.14
C ASP A 27 33.10 -6.74 -25.32
N PHE A 28 31.79 -7.02 -25.20
CA PHE A 28 30.77 -5.97 -25.28
C PHE A 28 30.80 -5.08 -24.03
N VAL A 29 31.04 -5.64 -22.85
CA VAL A 29 31.17 -4.89 -21.60
C VAL A 29 32.36 -3.92 -21.69
N LYS A 30 33.50 -4.37 -22.22
CA LYS A 30 34.70 -3.57 -22.45
C LYS A 30 34.43 -2.45 -23.45
N GLN A 31 33.88 -2.79 -24.61
CA GLN A 31 33.58 -1.81 -25.66
C GLN A 31 32.59 -0.76 -25.17
N CYS A 32 31.47 -1.19 -24.58
CA CYS A 32 30.45 -0.27 -24.08
C CYS A 32 30.96 0.61 -22.92
N THR A 33 31.86 0.08 -22.07
CA THR A 33 32.51 0.88 -21.01
C THR A 33 33.44 1.95 -21.60
N LEU A 34 34.21 1.61 -22.65
CA LEU A 34 35.04 2.60 -23.37
C LEU A 34 34.19 3.71 -24.00
N ASP A 35 32.99 3.35 -24.45
CA ASP A 35 32.03 4.25 -25.09
C ASP A 35 31.05 4.88 -24.07
N ASN A 36 31.44 5.07 -22.80
CA ASN A 36 30.63 5.70 -21.75
C ASN A 36 29.21 5.09 -21.57
N LEU A 37 29.14 3.76 -21.59
CA LEU A 37 27.92 2.96 -21.51
C LEU A 37 26.94 3.19 -22.68
N GLN A 38 27.46 3.62 -23.83
CA GLN A 38 26.72 3.74 -25.08
C GLN A 38 27.10 2.65 -26.07
N TYR A 39 26.21 2.38 -27.02
CA TYR A 39 26.52 1.58 -28.20
C TYR A 39 25.53 1.91 -29.31
N GLU A 40 25.94 1.62 -30.55
CA GLU A 40 25.13 1.84 -31.75
C GLU A 40 24.27 0.63 -32.08
N VAL A 41 23.04 0.90 -32.56
CA VAL A 41 22.06 -0.07 -33.01
C VAL A 41 21.61 0.30 -34.40
N ASP A 42 21.92 -0.55 -35.37
CA ASP A 42 21.41 -0.44 -36.73
C ASP A 42 20.00 -1.04 -36.83
N THR A 43 19.07 -0.27 -37.39
CA THR A 43 17.70 -0.67 -37.69
C THR A 43 17.51 -0.64 -39.20
N VAL A 44 17.08 -1.77 -39.78
CA VAL A 44 16.72 -1.83 -41.19
C VAL A 44 15.28 -1.35 -41.34
N GLU A 45 15.08 -0.22 -42.00
CA GLU A 45 13.80 0.42 -42.24
C GLU A 45 12.98 -0.33 -43.30
N ARG A 46 11.68 -0.03 -43.38
CA ARG A 46 10.76 -0.70 -44.33
C ARG A 46 11.14 -0.50 -45.80
N ASP A 47 11.88 0.56 -46.12
CA ASP A 47 12.40 0.85 -47.46
C ASP A 47 13.77 0.21 -47.73
N GLY A 48 14.31 -0.55 -46.78
CA GLY A 48 15.61 -1.21 -46.86
C GLY A 48 16.81 -0.31 -46.48
N SER A 49 16.58 0.96 -46.13
CA SER A 49 17.64 1.81 -45.57
C SER A 49 18.02 1.38 -44.16
N VAL A 50 19.24 1.69 -43.73
CA VAL A 50 19.72 1.41 -42.37
C VAL A 50 19.80 2.71 -41.59
N SER A 51 19.11 2.78 -40.46
CA SER A 51 19.19 3.89 -39.50
C SER A 51 19.97 3.44 -38.26
N THR A 52 20.98 4.21 -37.87
CA THR A 52 21.81 3.90 -36.69
C THR A 52 21.37 4.76 -35.50
N GLN A 53 21.00 4.13 -34.39
CA GLN A 53 20.64 4.80 -33.15
C GLN A 53 21.68 4.53 -32.07
N VAL A 54 22.12 5.59 -31.37
CA VAL A 54 22.96 5.46 -30.17
C VAL A 54 22.07 5.21 -28.94
N VAL A 55 22.37 4.17 -28.17
CA VAL A 55 21.59 3.74 -27.01
C VAL A 55 22.40 3.84 -25.73
N GLN A 56 21.90 4.58 -24.74
CA GLN A 56 22.51 4.72 -23.42
C GLN A 56 22.05 3.62 -22.45
N LEU A 57 23.00 2.95 -21.81
CA LEU A 57 22.77 2.01 -20.71
C LEU A 57 23.00 2.65 -19.33
N ALA A 58 22.34 2.10 -18.32
CA ALA A 58 22.56 2.43 -16.92
C ALA A 58 23.71 1.62 -16.29
N GLY A 59 24.12 0.52 -16.94
CA GLY A 59 25.27 -0.28 -16.53
C GLY A 59 25.49 -1.51 -17.43
N VAL A 60 26.72 -2.04 -17.39
CA VAL A 60 27.09 -3.31 -18.04
C VAL A 60 27.94 -4.15 -17.09
N ALA A 61 27.79 -5.47 -17.14
CA ALA A 61 28.67 -6.39 -16.44
C ALA A 61 28.76 -7.74 -17.14
N SER A 62 29.86 -8.46 -16.96
CA SER A 62 29.98 -9.85 -17.41
C SER A 62 29.72 -10.83 -16.28
N LEU A 63 28.81 -11.77 -16.51
CA LEU A 63 28.64 -12.96 -15.67
C LEU A 63 29.69 -14.03 -15.99
N GLY A 64 30.30 -13.98 -17.18
CA GLY A 64 31.35 -14.90 -17.61
C GLY A 64 32.74 -14.58 -17.03
N VAL A 65 32.89 -13.45 -16.33
CA VAL A 65 34.13 -13.04 -15.65
C VAL A 65 33.88 -13.02 -14.15
N ALA A 66 34.58 -13.90 -13.40
CA ALA A 66 34.32 -14.13 -11.97
C ALA A 66 34.37 -12.86 -11.10
N ALA A 67 35.35 -11.98 -11.34
CA ALA A 67 35.47 -10.73 -10.59
C ALA A 67 34.30 -9.76 -10.84
N GLN A 68 33.86 -9.63 -12.11
CA GLN A 68 32.73 -8.76 -12.47
C GLN A 68 31.40 -9.34 -11.95
N LYS A 69 31.24 -10.67 -12.02
CA LYS A 69 30.10 -11.38 -11.43
C LYS A 69 29.99 -11.13 -9.93
N ALA A 70 31.08 -11.29 -9.18
CA ALA A 70 31.11 -11.04 -7.74
C ALA A 70 30.78 -9.59 -7.39
N ALA A 71 31.38 -8.63 -8.11
CA ALA A 71 31.12 -7.20 -7.92
C ALA A 71 29.66 -6.82 -8.19
N PHE A 72 29.05 -7.39 -9.25
CA PHE A 72 27.64 -7.16 -9.56
C PHE A 72 26.72 -7.78 -8.51
N PHE A 73 27.01 -9.00 -8.07
CA PHE A 73 26.19 -9.70 -7.07
C PHE A 73 26.18 -8.95 -5.72
N GLY A 74 27.31 -8.37 -5.32
CA GLY A 74 27.39 -7.55 -4.10
C GLY A 74 26.51 -6.30 -4.12
N ARG A 75 26.06 -5.86 -5.31
CA ARG A 75 25.21 -4.67 -5.50
C ARG A 75 23.74 -4.99 -5.73
N ILE A 76 23.35 -6.27 -5.78
CA ILE A 76 21.95 -6.69 -5.91
C ILE A 76 21.01 -6.01 -4.88
N PRO A 77 21.40 -5.81 -3.60
CA PRO A 77 20.55 -5.11 -2.62
C PRO A 77 20.20 -3.67 -3.02
N GLU A 78 21.02 -3.02 -3.86
CA GLU A 78 20.80 -1.67 -4.35
C GLU A 78 19.74 -1.60 -5.46
N LEU A 79 19.36 -2.74 -6.05
CA LEU A 79 18.43 -2.83 -7.19
C LEU A 79 16.95 -2.77 -6.76
N THR A 80 16.60 -1.88 -5.83
CA THR A 80 15.27 -1.79 -5.17
C THR A 80 14.08 -1.53 -6.12
N HIS A 81 14.35 -1.23 -7.39
CA HIS A 81 13.36 -0.97 -8.43
C HIS A 81 13.51 -1.88 -9.67
N LEU A 82 14.17 -3.05 -9.52
CA LEU A 82 14.33 -4.02 -10.60
C LEU A 82 12.96 -4.48 -11.14
N ARG A 83 12.65 -4.15 -12.41
CA ARG A 83 11.36 -4.49 -13.04
C ARG A 83 11.44 -5.64 -14.04
N TYR A 84 12.60 -5.87 -14.66
CA TYR A 84 12.79 -6.86 -15.72
C TYR A 84 14.15 -7.51 -15.59
N VAL A 85 14.21 -8.83 -15.83
CA VAL A 85 15.45 -9.57 -16.01
C VAL A 85 15.40 -10.20 -17.39
N GLY A 86 16.31 -9.78 -18.27
CA GLY A 86 16.43 -10.32 -19.62
C GLY A 86 17.81 -10.95 -19.81
N VAL A 87 17.85 -12.20 -20.30
CA VAL A 87 19.09 -12.92 -20.52
C VAL A 87 19.17 -13.33 -21.99
N GLY A 88 20.20 -12.84 -22.69
CA GLY A 88 20.48 -13.27 -24.05
C GLY A 88 21.37 -14.52 -24.04
N VAL A 89 20.82 -15.64 -24.50
CA VAL A 89 21.57 -16.89 -24.71
C VAL A 89 21.48 -17.31 -26.17
N THR A 90 22.58 -17.85 -26.70
CA THR A 90 22.57 -18.56 -28.00
C THR A 90 21.92 -19.92 -27.83
N GLU A 91 21.53 -20.57 -28.91
CA GLU A 91 20.92 -21.92 -28.89
C GLU A 91 21.78 -22.94 -28.12
N ALA A 92 23.10 -22.94 -28.34
CA ALA A 92 24.05 -23.76 -27.57
C ALA A 92 24.16 -23.38 -26.08
N GLY A 93 23.80 -22.15 -25.71
CA GLY A 93 23.82 -21.63 -24.35
C GLY A 93 22.56 -21.92 -23.55
N ILE A 94 21.51 -22.44 -24.19
CA ILE A 94 20.26 -22.86 -23.52
C ILE A 94 20.41 -24.28 -22.94
N HIS A 95 21.47 -25.01 -23.32
CA HIS A 95 21.71 -26.36 -22.81
C HIS A 95 21.79 -26.36 -21.27
N PRO A 96 21.09 -27.28 -20.56
CA PRO A 96 21.00 -27.26 -19.08
C PRO A 96 22.35 -27.33 -18.36
N SER A 97 23.34 -28.00 -18.96
CA SER A 97 24.70 -28.09 -18.40
C SER A 97 25.61 -26.94 -18.78
N SER A 98 25.15 -26.00 -19.61
CA SER A 98 25.96 -24.88 -20.07
C SER A 98 26.32 -23.95 -18.92
N GLN A 99 27.48 -23.30 -19.04
CA GLN A 99 27.92 -22.34 -18.05
C GLN A 99 26.99 -21.13 -17.95
N ALA A 100 26.39 -20.70 -19.07
CA ALA A 100 25.42 -19.61 -19.12
C ALA A 100 24.18 -19.91 -18.25
N MET A 101 23.65 -21.14 -18.31
CA MET A 101 22.51 -21.54 -17.46
C MET A 101 22.90 -21.68 -15.99
N LYS A 102 24.12 -22.12 -15.67
CA LYS A 102 24.63 -22.17 -14.29
C LYS A 102 24.81 -20.77 -13.70
N ASP A 103 25.31 -19.82 -14.48
CA ASP A 103 25.52 -18.44 -14.05
C ASP A 103 24.19 -17.70 -13.88
N LEU A 104 23.22 -17.96 -14.77
CA LEU A 104 21.85 -17.50 -14.59
C LEU A 104 21.21 -18.08 -13.34
N ALA A 105 21.34 -19.38 -13.10
CA ALA A 105 20.81 -20.01 -11.89
C ALA A 105 21.43 -19.38 -10.62
N ALA A 106 22.74 -19.16 -10.60
CA ALA A 106 23.41 -18.48 -9.49
C ALA A 106 22.91 -17.04 -9.30
N PHE A 107 22.67 -16.30 -10.39
CA PHE A 107 22.12 -14.95 -10.34
C PHE A 107 20.68 -14.92 -9.80
N LEU A 108 19.83 -15.83 -10.26
CA LEU A 108 18.47 -15.97 -9.77
C LEU A 108 18.47 -16.38 -8.29
N VAL A 109 19.38 -17.27 -7.87
CA VAL A 109 19.58 -17.63 -6.44
C VAL A 109 19.96 -16.42 -5.60
N ALA A 110 20.86 -15.57 -6.08
CA ALA A 110 21.21 -14.33 -5.37
C ALA A 110 20.06 -13.32 -5.34
N LEU A 111 19.22 -13.25 -6.39
CA LEU A 111 18.02 -12.41 -6.40
C LEU A 111 16.91 -12.92 -5.47
N VAL A 112 16.86 -14.23 -5.19
CA VAL A 112 15.83 -14.85 -4.33
C VAL A 112 15.80 -14.25 -2.93
N GLU A 113 16.96 -13.86 -2.42
CA GLU A 113 17.12 -13.24 -1.11
C GLU A 113 16.45 -11.85 -1.03
N TYR A 114 16.27 -11.17 -2.17
CA TYR A 114 15.80 -9.79 -2.25
C TYR A 114 14.48 -9.61 -3.04
N PHE A 115 14.09 -10.55 -3.91
CA PHE A 115 12.92 -10.48 -4.82
C PHE A 115 12.14 -11.81 -4.90
N PRO A 116 11.41 -12.21 -3.83
CA PRO A 116 10.90 -13.57 -3.65
C PRO A 116 9.80 -14.01 -4.62
N ALA A 117 9.04 -13.09 -5.23
CA ALA A 117 7.93 -13.44 -6.14
C ALA A 117 8.36 -14.21 -7.40
N MET A 118 9.54 -13.90 -7.94
CA MET A 118 10.10 -14.48 -9.17
C MET A 118 10.58 -15.94 -8.98
N VAL A 119 10.68 -16.37 -7.71
CA VAL A 119 11.26 -17.64 -7.26
C VAL A 119 10.22 -18.74 -7.13
N TYR A 120 8.97 -18.38 -6.90
CA TYR A 120 7.93 -19.36 -6.61
C TYR A 120 7.51 -20.19 -7.83
N ALA A 121 7.71 -19.67 -9.05
CA ALA A 121 7.59 -20.46 -10.28
C ALA A 121 8.76 -21.46 -10.46
N LEU A 122 9.96 -21.13 -9.97
CA LEU A 122 11.15 -22.00 -9.98
C LEU A 122 11.07 -23.11 -8.94
N ALA A 123 10.34 -22.90 -7.83
CA ALA A 123 10.13 -23.94 -6.82
C ALA A 123 9.26 -25.10 -7.33
N LEU A 124 8.34 -24.83 -8.27
CA LEU A 124 7.52 -25.84 -8.94
C LEU A 124 8.29 -26.67 -9.99
N SER A 125 9.49 -26.23 -10.41
CA SER A 125 10.21 -26.79 -11.56
C SER A 125 11.30 -27.82 -11.21
N ARG A 126 11.17 -28.56 -10.10
CA ARG A 126 12.07 -29.70 -9.80
C ARG A 126 11.80 -30.96 -10.65
N LEU A 127 10.91 -30.88 -11.63
CA LEU A 127 10.63 -31.96 -12.58
C LEU A 127 11.45 -31.74 -13.86
N PRO A 128 12.42 -32.63 -14.18
CA PRO A 128 13.33 -32.45 -15.31
C PRO A 128 12.64 -32.53 -16.67
N THR A 129 11.46 -33.16 -16.77
CA THR A 129 10.60 -33.19 -17.96
C THR A 129 9.13 -33.24 -17.56
N THR A 130 8.25 -32.70 -18.39
CA THR A 130 6.78 -32.73 -18.18
C THR A 130 6.17 -34.11 -18.42
N ALA A 131 6.88 -35.00 -19.13
CA ALA A 131 6.48 -36.40 -19.30
C ALA A 131 6.56 -37.21 -17.98
N ALA A 132 7.37 -36.75 -17.02
CA ALA A 132 7.46 -37.34 -15.68
C ALA A 132 6.52 -36.66 -14.66
N ALA A 133 5.75 -35.65 -15.09
CA ALA A 133 4.84 -34.94 -14.21
C ALA A 133 3.66 -35.85 -13.81
N PRO A 134 3.35 -35.96 -12.51
CA PRO A 134 2.23 -36.78 -12.07
C PRO A 134 0.90 -36.23 -12.63
N PRO A 135 -0.08 -37.09 -12.92
CA PRO A 135 -1.35 -36.70 -13.56
C PRO A 135 -2.05 -35.50 -12.92
N VAL A 136 -1.90 -35.33 -11.59
CA VAL A 136 -2.42 -34.18 -10.85
C VAL A 136 -1.98 -32.83 -11.41
N VAL A 137 -0.76 -32.70 -11.91
CA VAL A 137 -0.28 -31.42 -12.45
C VAL A 137 -1.17 -31.01 -13.61
N PHE A 138 -1.60 -31.96 -14.43
CA PHE A 138 -2.51 -31.71 -15.53
C PHE A 138 -3.95 -31.49 -15.06
N THR A 139 -4.41 -32.18 -14.01
CA THR A 139 -5.71 -31.90 -13.37
C THR A 139 -5.78 -30.49 -12.78
N TYR A 140 -4.67 -30.03 -12.18
CA TYR A 140 -4.54 -28.67 -11.66
C TYR A 140 -4.50 -27.64 -12.78
N LEU A 141 -3.74 -27.91 -13.86
CA LEU A 141 -3.72 -27.05 -15.05
C LEU A 141 -5.09 -26.98 -15.72
N ASP A 142 -5.82 -28.09 -15.80
CA ASP A 142 -7.20 -28.13 -16.31
C ASP A 142 -8.12 -27.26 -15.45
N GLY A 143 -7.99 -27.36 -14.12
CA GLY A 143 -8.70 -26.50 -13.18
C GLY A 143 -8.34 -25.02 -13.33
N LEU A 144 -7.05 -24.71 -13.45
CA LEU A 144 -6.52 -23.36 -13.67
C LEU A 144 -7.09 -22.75 -14.96
N VAL A 145 -7.19 -23.53 -16.03
CA VAL A 145 -7.69 -23.00 -17.31
C VAL A 145 -9.19 -22.83 -17.29
N GLN A 146 -9.93 -23.82 -16.81
CA GLN A 146 -11.38 -23.79 -16.81
C GLN A 146 -11.95 -22.77 -15.83
N LYS A 147 -11.33 -22.64 -14.66
CA LYS A 147 -11.83 -21.81 -13.56
C LYS A 147 -11.18 -20.44 -13.49
N ASP A 148 -9.96 -20.29 -14.01
CA ASP A 148 -9.19 -19.04 -13.85
C ASP A 148 -8.83 -18.35 -15.19
N LEU A 149 -8.35 -19.07 -16.22
CA LEU A 149 -7.96 -18.47 -17.51
C LEU A 149 -9.16 -18.18 -18.43
N ALA A 150 -10.05 -19.16 -18.61
CA ALA A 150 -11.13 -19.08 -19.59
C ALA A 150 -12.14 -17.96 -19.28
N PRO A 151 -12.53 -17.69 -18.02
CA PRO A 151 -13.41 -16.57 -17.71
C PRO A 151 -12.80 -15.20 -18.09
N GLY A 152 -11.51 -15.00 -17.82
CA GLY A 152 -10.80 -13.76 -18.19
C GLY A 152 -10.66 -13.58 -19.71
N LEU A 153 -10.34 -14.65 -20.43
CA LEU A 153 -10.22 -14.61 -21.89
C LEU A 153 -11.58 -14.43 -22.60
N LEU A 154 -12.66 -14.98 -22.05
CA LEU A 154 -14.04 -14.74 -22.50
C LEU A 154 -14.43 -13.26 -22.35
N ALA A 155 -14.08 -12.65 -21.21
CA ALA A 155 -14.32 -11.23 -20.96
C ALA A 155 -13.57 -10.31 -21.94
N HIS A 156 -12.52 -10.80 -22.60
CA HIS A 156 -11.76 -10.11 -23.64
C HIS A 156 -12.14 -10.50 -25.08
N GLY A 157 -13.31 -11.13 -25.26
CA GLY A 157 -13.91 -11.36 -26.58
C GLY A 157 -13.44 -12.64 -27.31
N LEU A 158 -12.72 -13.54 -26.63
CA LEU A 158 -12.36 -14.85 -27.19
C LEU A 158 -13.47 -15.88 -26.92
N SER A 159 -13.84 -16.69 -27.91
CA SER A 159 -14.85 -17.73 -27.70
C SER A 159 -14.28 -18.91 -26.90
N TYR A 160 -15.13 -19.56 -26.10
CA TYR A 160 -14.70 -20.72 -25.32
C TYR A 160 -14.16 -21.86 -26.20
N GLY A 161 -14.66 -21.99 -27.43
CA GLY A 161 -14.15 -22.94 -28.42
C GLY A 161 -12.68 -22.69 -28.79
N VAL A 162 -12.31 -21.43 -29.06
CA VAL A 162 -10.92 -21.05 -29.39
C VAL A 162 -10.00 -21.25 -28.17
N ILE A 163 -10.45 -20.90 -26.97
CA ILE A 163 -9.71 -21.10 -25.72
C ILE A 163 -9.45 -22.59 -25.49
N GLN A 164 -10.46 -23.44 -25.68
CA GLN A 164 -10.31 -24.89 -25.54
C GLN A 164 -9.39 -25.50 -26.60
N GLU A 165 -9.45 -25.08 -27.86
CA GLU A 165 -8.56 -25.62 -28.89
C GLU A 165 -7.09 -25.27 -28.63
N VAL A 166 -6.81 -24.01 -28.28
CA VAL A 166 -5.46 -23.58 -27.93
C VAL A 166 -4.96 -24.30 -26.67
N TYR A 167 -5.83 -24.47 -25.67
CA TYR A 167 -5.49 -25.21 -24.46
C TYR A 167 -5.21 -26.69 -24.73
N LYS A 168 -6.01 -27.35 -25.57
CA LYS A 168 -5.81 -28.75 -25.98
C LYS A 168 -4.51 -28.94 -26.75
N ASP A 169 -4.21 -28.06 -27.71
CA ASP A 169 -2.93 -28.06 -28.43
C ASP A 169 -1.75 -27.82 -27.47
N TRP A 170 -1.91 -26.90 -26.52
CA TRP A 170 -0.89 -26.59 -25.52
C TRP A 170 -0.61 -27.76 -24.57
N ILE A 171 -1.64 -28.41 -24.02
CA ILE A 171 -1.49 -29.59 -23.15
C ILE A 171 -0.90 -30.77 -23.93
N HIS A 172 -1.25 -30.92 -25.20
CA HIS A 172 -0.66 -31.94 -26.07
C HIS A 172 0.85 -31.73 -26.23
N ARG A 173 1.30 -30.49 -26.47
CA ARG A 173 2.73 -30.12 -26.55
C ARG A 173 3.43 -30.27 -25.20
N LEU A 174 2.79 -29.87 -24.10
CA LEU A 174 3.30 -30.04 -22.74
C LEU A 174 3.50 -31.50 -22.36
N LYS A 175 2.66 -32.43 -22.85
CA LYS A 175 2.83 -33.87 -22.62
C LYS A 175 3.88 -34.51 -23.52
N HIS A 176 4.47 -33.76 -24.45
CA HIS A 176 5.45 -34.28 -25.39
C HIS A 176 6.81 -34.53 -24.71
N LYS A 177 7.38 -35.71 -24.94
CA LYS A 177 8.61 -36.22 -24.26
C LYS A 177 9.88 -35.39 -24.46
N TYR A 178 9.86 -34.43 -25.39
CA TYR A 178 10.98 -33.53 -25.69
C TYR A 178 10.71 -32.07 -25.29
N PHE A 179 9.58 -31.79 -24.63
CA PHE A 179 9.20 -30.44 -24.18
C PHE A 179 9.43 -30.35 -22.66
N GLY A 180 10.06 -29.27 -22.20
CA GLY A 180 10.37 -29.05 -20.77
C GLY A 180 9.88 -27.69 -20.28
N MET A 181 9.54 -27.61 -18.98
CA MET A 181 9.02 -26.39 -18.33
C MET A 181 10.03 -25.23 -18.26
N ASP A 182 11.30 -25.50 -18.53
CA ASP A 182 12.39 -24.57 -18.76
C ASP A 182 12.12 -23.57 -19.91
N THR A 183 11.22 -23.91 -20.83
CA THR A 183 10.78 -23.04 -21.94
C THR A 183 9.60 -22.12 -21.58
N PHE A 184 8.98 -22.29 -20.41
CA PHE A 184 7.74 -21.60 -20.01
C PHE A 184 7.93 -20.11 -19.65
N PHE A 185 9.18 -19.66 -19.53
CA PHE A 185 9.54 -18.33 -19.04
C PHE A 185 9.19 -17.17 -19.98
N VAL A 186 8.88 -17.42 -21.25
CA VAL A 186 8.65 -16.34 -22.24
C VAL A 186 7.20 -15.81 -22.20
N ALA A 187 6.25 -16.54 -21.61
CA ALA A 187 4.82 -16.26 -21.77
C ALA A 187 4.08 -15.71 -20.54
N GLN A 188 4.75 -15.49 -19.40
CA GLN A 188 4.06 -15.03 -18.19
C GLN A 188 3.55 -13.59 -18.24
N ASN A 189 3.89 -12.82 -19.28
CA ASN A 189 3.31 -11.49 -19.48
C ASN A 189 1.85 -11.54 -20.02
N ALA A 190 1.29 -12.73 -20.28
CA ALA A 190 -0.15 -12.87 -20.51
C ALA A 190 -0.97 -12.65 -19.23
N TRP A 191 -0.43 -12.96 -18.05
CA TRP A 191 -1.17 -12.85 -16.78
C TRP A 191 -1.38 -11.40 -16.35
N THR A 192 -0.40 -10.53 -16.61
CA THR A 192 -0.49 -9.09 -16.39
C THR A 192 -1.25 -8.38 -17.53
N LYS A 193 -1.17 -8.92 -18.77
CA LYS A 193 -1.86 -8.37 -19.95
C LYS A 193 -3.34 -8.76 -20.06
N TYR A 194 -3.76 -9.88 -19.46
CA TYR A 194 -5.14 -10.39 -19.47
C TYR A 194 -5.71 -10.62 -18.06
N THR A 195 -5.06 -10.12 -17.01
CA THR A 195 -5.58 -10.14 -15.62
C THR A 195 -5.87 -11.52 -15.01
N ILE A 196 -5.07 -12.54 -15.34
CA ILE A 196 -5.30 -13.92 -14.89
C ILE A 196 -4.54 -14.19 -13.57
N ARG A 197 -5.23 -14.72 -12.54
CA ARG A 197 -4.78 -14.75 -11.12
C ARG A 197 -4.66 -16.19 -10.54
N LEU A 198 -3.58 -16.45 -9.78
CA LEU A 198 -3.39 -17.70 -9.00
C LEU A 198 -4.29 -17.79 -7.74
N LEU A 199 -4.88 -16.65 -7.32
CA LEU A 199 -5.69 -16.50 -6.09
C LEU A 199 -7.17 -16.87 -6.27
N ALA A 200 -7.64 -17.09 -7.49
CA ALA A 200 -9.04 -17.43 -7.77
C ALA A 200 -9.42 -18.85 -7.31
N THR A 201 -8.45 -19.71 -7.00
CA THR A 201 -8.71 -20.99 -6.32
C THR A 201 -9.03 -20.81 -4.83
N ILE A 202 -8.64 -19.69 -4.22
CA ILE A 202 -8.83 -19.41 -2.78
C ILE A 202 -10.02 -18.46 -2.55
N ALA A 203 -10.31 -17.56 -3.50
CA ALA A 203 -11.37 -16.57 -3.38
C ALA A 203 -12.77 -17.17 -3.03
N PRO A 204 -13.23 -18.28 -3.62
CA PRO A 204 -14.50 -18.91 -3.24
C PRO A 204 -14.48 -19.47 -1.80
N HIS A 205 -13.33 -19.95 -1.34
CA HIS A 205 -13.16 -20.46 0.03
C HIS A 205 -12.98 -19.35 1.08
N VAL A 206 -12.46 -18.18 0.67
CA VAL A 206 -12.46 -16.94 1.45
C VAL A 206 -13.87 -16.39 1.59
N GLN A 207 -14.63 -16.35 0.50
CA GLN A 207 -16.04 -15.94 0.50
C GLN A 207 -16.93 -16.91 1.30
N ALA A 208 -16.60 -18.20 1.34
CA ALA A 208 -17.28 -19.21 2.16
C ALA A 208 -16.86 -19.22 3.66
N GLY A 209 -15.93 -18.36 4.08
CA GLY A 209 -15.50 -18.27 5.48
C GLY A 209 -14.58 -19.40 5.97
N GLU A 210 -14.12 -20.29 5.07
CA GLU A 210 -13.27 -21.43 5.41
C GLU A 210 -11.78 -21.07 5.49
N VAL A 211 -11.34 -20.09 4.69
CA VAL A 211 -9.95 -19.61 4.66
C VAL A 211 -9.63 -18.62 5.80
N PRO A 212 -10.54 -17.74 6.26
CA PRO A 212 -10.32 -16.88 7.43
C PRO A 212 -10.10 -17.62 8.75
N SER A 213 -10.63 -18.83 8.95
CA SER A 213 -10.35 -19.65 10.14
C SER A 213 -8.98 -20.34 10.03
N LEU A 214 -8.73 -21.00 8.90
CA LEU A 214 -7.47 -21.73 8.66
C LEU A 214 -6.24 -20.82 8.55
N LEU A 215 -6.37 -19.62 7.96
CA LEU A 215 -5.30 -18.61 7.92
C LEU A 215 -5.07 -17.93 9.29
N ARG A 216 -6.11 -17.79 10.12
CA ARG A 216 -5.96 -17.27 11.49
C ARG A 216 -5.20 -18.26 12.36
N GLU A 217 -5.55 -19.54 12.30
CA GLU A 217 -4.87 -20.63 13.03
C GLU A 217 -3.40 -20.77 12.63
N ALA A 218 -3.08 -20.74 11.32
CA ALA A 218 -1.71 -20.81 10.83
C ALA A 218 -0.86 -19.57 11.12
N SER A 219 -1.47 -18.37 11.19
CA SER A 219 -0.76 -17.14 11.59
C SER A 219 -0.48 -17.08 13.10
N ALA A 220 -1.32 -17.74 13.91
CA ALA A 220 -1.23 -17.72 15.37
C ALA A 220 -0.20 -18.74 15.92
N SER A 221 0.05 -19.86 15.23
CA SER A 221 0.92 -20.93 15.73
C SER A 221 2.41 -20.77 15.36
N GLY A 222 2.72 -20.08 14.27
CA GLY A 222 4.09 -19.83 13.84
C GLY A 222 4.89 -21.06 13.37
N SER A 223 4.27 -22.24 13.16
CA SER A 223 4.97 -23.49 12.77
C SER A 223 4.83 -23.83 11.27
N VAL A 224 5.85 -24.48 10.67
CA VAL A 224 5.82 -24.88 9.22
C VAL A 224 4.89 -26.07 9.01
N GLU A 225 4.76 -26.90 10.04
CA GLU A 225 3.95 -28.11 10.03
C GLU A 225 2.46 -27.79 9.95
N ASP A 226 1.97 -26.78 10.67
CA ASP A 226 0.54 -26.40 10.64
C ASP A 226 0.12 -25.85 9.26
N THR A 227 0.97 -25.01 8.64
CA THR A 227 0.71 -24.51 7.28
C THR A 227 0.77 -25.65 6.25
N THR A 228 1.61 -26.64 6.50
CA THR A 228 1.72 -27.85 5.65
C THR A 228 0.48 -28.71 5.76
N ASP A 229 -0.04 -28.93 6.96
CA ASP A 229 -1.21 -29.77 7.19
C ASP A 229 -2.51 -29.12 6.66
N MET A 230 -2.61 -27.78 6.76
CA MET A 230 -3.62 -26.99 6.06
C MET A 230 -3.57 -27.24 4.55
N MET A 231 -2.37 -27.19 3.94
CA MET A 231 -2.23 -27.36 2.49
C MET A 231 -2.57 -28.78 2.04
N ARG A 232 -2.25 -29.80 2.85
CA ARG A 232 -2.67 -31.18 2.61
C ARG A 232 -4.19 -31.32 2.65
N THR A 233 -4.85 -30.67 3.60
CA THR A 233 -6.31 -30.67 3.73
C THR A 233 -7.01 -30.08 2.51
N LEU A 234 -6.47 -28.97 1.98
CA LEU A 234 -6.96 -28.35 0.73
C LEU A 234 -6.79 -29.27 -0.49
N LEU A 235 -5.61 -29.88 -0.64
CA LEU A 235 -5.33 -30.78 -1.76
C LEU A 235 -6.18 -32.06 -1.72
N ARG A 236 -6.46 -32.60 -0.53
CA ARG A 236 -7.41 -33.73 -0.33
C ARG A 236 -8.81 -33.38 -0.83
N ARG A 237 -9.30 -32.18 -0.53
CA ARG A 237 -10.63 -31.71 -0.96
C ARG A 237 -10.74 -31.51 -2.47
N TRP A 238 -9.66 -31.14 -3.16
CA TRP A 238 -9.65 -31.01 -4.62
C TRP A 238 -9.62 -32.35 -5.36
N GLY A 239 -9.42 -33.46 -4.64
CA GLY A 239 -9.44 -34.81 -5.16
C GLY A 239 -8.10 -35.25 -5.77
N GLY A 240 -7.79 -36.55 -5.62
CA GLY A 240 -6.58 -37.16 -6.19
C GLY A 240 -5.33 -37.08 -5.31
N TYR A 241 -5.35 -36.35 -4.19
CA TYR A 241 -4.24 -36.34 -3.22
C TYR A 241 -4.14 -37.68 -2.50
N ASP A 242 -2.99 -38.34 -2.62
CA ASP A 242 -2.65 -39.57 -1.91
C ASP A 242 -1.57 -39.29 -0.87
N ASP A 243 -1.95 -39.37 0.40
CA ASP A 243 -1.03 -39.09 1.50
C ASP A 243 0.02 -40.18 1.70
N ALA A 244 -0.07 -41.31 0.99
CA ALA A 244 0.95 -42.36 0.98
C ALA A 244 2.12 -42.08 0.03
N ASP A 245 1.93 -41.24 -1.00
CA ASP A 245 2.96 -40.90 -1.99
C ASP A 245 3.74 -39.63 -1.60
N ASP A 246 5.05 -39.78 -1.44
CA ASP A 246 5.98 -38.72 -1.01
C ASP A 246 5.95 -37.47 -1.88
N ARG A 247 5.55 -37.59 -3.15
CA ARG A 247 5.46 -36.45 -4.07
C ARG A 247 4.36 -35.50 -3.65
N TRP A 248 3.23 -36.01 -3.13
CA TRP A 248 2.13 -35.19 -2.61
C TRP A 248 2.50 -34.48 -1.32
N ARG A 249 3.18 -35.18 -0.41
CA ARG A 249 3.68 -34.60 0.84
C ARG A 249 4.71 -33.50 0.60
N THR A 250 5.63 -33.73 -0.33
CA THR A 250 6.67 -32.77 -0.73
C THR A 250 6.07 -31.55 -1.43
N PHE A 251 5.09 -31.76 -2.31
CA PHE A 251 4.37 -30.67 -2.98
C PHE A 251 3.60 -29.81 -1.97
N ALA A 252 2.85 -30.43 -1.06
CA ALA A 252 2.11 -29.71 -0.01
C ALA A 252 3.04 -28.89 0.90
N ALA A 253 4.17 -29.47 1.31
CA ALA A 253 5.18 -28.77 2.13
C ALA A 253 5.81 -27.57 1.40
N ASN A 254 6.15 -27.72 0.12
CA ASN A 254 6.73 -26.64 -0.67
C ASN A 254 5.73 -25.49 -0.88
N VAL A 255 4.46 -25.81 -1.13
CA VAL A 255 3.39 -24.81 -1.24
C VAL A 255 3.14 -24.14 0.12
N ALA A 256 3.18 -24.88 1.22
CA ALA A 256 3.03 -24.31 2.57
C ALA A 256 4.15 -23.35 2.98
N VAL A 257 5.41 -23.68 2.66
CA VAL A 257 6.55 -22.77 2.87
C VAL A 257 6.38 -21.48 2.05
N MET A 258 5.80 -21.56 0.86
CA MET A 258 5.45 -20.39 0.05
C MET A 258 4.38 -19.53 0.73
N TYR A 259 3.24 -20.11 1.15
CA TYR A 259 2.18 -19.38 1.84
C TYR A 259 2.66 -18.75 3.15
N ARG A 260 3.47 -19.46 3.93
CA ARG A 260 4.05 -18.90 5.16
C ARG A 260 4.86 -17.64 4.90
N ARG A 261 5.65 -17.58 3.82
CA ARG A 261 6.42 -16.38 3.46
C ARG A 261 5.55 -15.20 3.00
N PHE A 262 4.35 -15.46 2.49
CA PHE A 262 3.33 -14.42 2.24
C PHE A 262 2.64 -13.97 3.55
N LEU A 263 2.51 -14.87 4.53
CA LEU A 263 1.79 -14.64 5.80
C LEU A 263 2.69 -14.13 6.94
N THR A 264 4.02 -14.27 6.85
CA THR A 264 4.96 -13.76 7.85
C THR A 264 5.16 -12.25 7.73
N VAL A 265 5.11 -11.56 8.87
CA VAL A 265 5.26 -10.10 8.95
C VAL A 265 6.74 -9.70 8.87
N PRO A 266 7.08 -8.66 8.09
CA PRO A 266 6.18 -7.87 7.23
C PRO A 266 5.82 -8.62 5.92
N PRO A 267 4.54 -8.61 5.50
CA PRO A 267 4.15 -9.17 4.22
C PRO A 267 4.76 -8.37 3.06
N THR A 268 5.20 -9.07 2.03
CA THR A 268 5.78 -8.49 0.81
C THR A 268 4.73 -7.63 0.07
N PRO A 269 5.09 -6.49 -0.57
CA PRO A 269 4.19 -5.60 -1.37
C PRO A 269 3.34 -6.29 -2.46
N VAL A 270 3.64 -7.55 -2.74
CA VAL A 270 2.91 -8.43 -3.67
C VAL A 270 1.48 -8.70 -3.20
N LEU A 271 1.24 -8.83 -1.88
CA LEU A 271 -0.10 -9.04 -1.35
C LEU A 271 -1.01 -7.82 -1.56
N ASP A 272 -0.46 -6.62 -1.44
CA ASP A 272 -1.20 -5.37 -1.64
C ASP A 272 -1.62 -5.20 -3.10
N VAL A 273 -0.70 -5.45 -4.04
CA VAL A 273 -0.98 -5.39 -5.49
C VAL A 273 -1.96 -6.49 -5.94
N LEU A 274 -1.86 -7.70 -5.38
CA LEU A 274 -2.77 -8.79 -5.70
C LEU A 274 -4.18 -8.56 -5.15
N THR A 275 -4.31 -7.94 -3.98
CA THR A 275 -5.60 -7.58 -3.38
C THR A 275 -6.30 -6.48 -4.18
N GLU A 276 -5.55 -5.48 -4.65
CA GLU A 276 -6.04 -4.39 -5.49
C GLU A 276 -6.48 -4.88 -6.88
N LEU A 277 -5.77 -5.89 -7.42
CA LEU A 277 -6.16 -6.55 -8.66
C LEU A 277 -7.42 -7.40 -8.47
N VAL A 278 -7.53 -8.22 -7.40
CA VAL A 278 -8.68 -9.13 -7.17
C VAL A 278 -10.04 -8.42 -7.24
N ALA A 279 -10.11 -7.17 -6.79
CA ALA A 279 -11.33 -6.37 -6.76
C ALA A 279 -11.84 -5.92 -8.14
N GLN A 280 -11.01 -5.94 -9.19
CA GLN A 280 -11.41 -5.51 -10.53
C GLN A 280 -11.84 -6.73 -11.36
N SER A 281 -13.13 -7.06 -11.32
CA SER A 281 -13.79 -8.05 -12.16
C SER A 281 -14.80 -7.34 -13.06
N THR A 282 -14.47 -7.16 -14.34
CA THR A 282 -15.38 -6.62 -15.35
C THR A 282 -16.22 -7.75 -15.95
N GLU A 283 -17.14 -8.32 -15.18
CA GLU A 283 -18.36 -8.83 -15.82
C GLU A 283 -19.16 -7.60 -16.27
N ALA A 284 -19.75 -7.65 -17.47
CA ALA A 284 -20.78 -6.67 -17.82
C ALA A 284 -21.85 -6.74 -16.72
N LEU A 285 -22.01 -5.65 -15.96
CA LEU A 285 -22.95 -5.59 -14.85
C LEU A 285 -24.36 -5.83 -15.41
N LYS A 286 -24.89 -7.05 -15.21
CA LYS A 286 -26.07 -7.55 -15.94
C LYS A 286 -27.38 -6.98 -15.39
N ASP A 287 -27.38 -6.58 -14.13
CA ASP A 287 -28.52 -6.06 -13.39
C ASP A 287 -28.06 -5.13 -12.25
N GLU A 288 -29.02 -4.45 -11.61
CA GLU A 288 -28.79 -3.50 -10.52
C GLU A 288 -28.12 -4.13 -9.29
N LEU A 289 -28.40 -5.40 -9.00
CA LEU A 289 -27.79 -6.12 -7.88
C LEU A 289 -26.30 -6.35 -8.14
N ALA A 290 -25.94 -6.76 -9.36
CA ALA A 290 -24.54 -6.91 -9.76
C ALA A 290 -23.78 -5.57 -9.70
N ILE A 291 -24.42 -4.46 -10.10
CA ILE A 291 -23.86 -3.11 -9.94
C ILE A 291 -23.63 -2.81 -8.47
N ALA A 292 -24.64 -3.00 -7.61
CA ALA A 292 -24.55 -2.70 -6.20
C ALA A 292 -23.46 -3.51 -5.50
N THR A 293 -23.36 -4.82 -5.79
CA THR A 293 -22.30 -5.69 -5.27
C THR A 293 -20.93 -5.25 -5.74
N TYR A 294 -20.76 -4.98 -7.04
CA TYR A 294 -19.48 -4.53 -7.58
C TYR A 294 -19.03 -3.19 -6.98
N VAL A 295 -19.95 -2.24 -6.84
CA VAL A 295 -19.68 -0.94 -6.21
C VAL A 295 -19.32 -1.14 -4.74
N ALA A 296 -20.08 -1.94 -4.00
CA ALA A 296 -19.79 -2.24 -2.59
C ALA A 296 -18.40 -2.87 -2.42
N ASP A 297 -18.05 -3.85 -3.25
CA ASP A 297 -16.73 -4.51 -3.22
C ASP A 297 -15.61 -3.55 -3.62
N SER A 298 -15.84 -2.71 -4.63
CA SER A 298 -14.87 -1.69 -5.08
C SER A 298 -14.62 -0.65 -3.99
N VAL A 299 -15.68 -0.15 -3.36
CA VAL A 299 -15.58 0.80 -2.24
C VAL A 299 -14.89 0.13 -1.06
N ALA A 300 -15.30 -1.09 -0.68
CA ALA A 300 -14.74 -1.81 0.44
C ALA A 300 -13.27 -2.18 0.24
N SER A 301 -12.81 -2.39 -0.99
CA SER A 301 -11.42 -2.75 -1.32
C SER A 301 -10.50 -1.55 -1.59
N THR A 302 -11.07 -0.38 -1.88
CA THR A 302 -10.31 0.83 -2.15
C THR A 302 -9.64 1.35 -0.90
N TRP A 303 -8.35 1.63 -1.01
CA TRP A 303 -7.62 2.29 0.07
C TRP A 303 -7.89 3.80 0.05
N ALA A 304 -8.40 4.32 1.15
CA ALA A 304 -8.75 5.72 1.33
C ALA A 304 -7.52 6.58 1.63
N ILE A 305 -7.61 7.85 1.22
CA ILE A 305 -6.76 8.92 1.74
C ILE A 305 -7.66 9.72 2.68
N ASP A 306 -7.33 9.73 3.96
CA ASP A 306 -8.05 10.57 4.89
C ASP A 306 -7.45 11.99 4.83
N VAL A 307 -8.13 12.85 4.08
CA VAL A 307 -7.64 14.19 3.75
C VAL A 307 -7.72 15.16 4.93
N HIS A 308 -8.34 14.79 6.06
CA HIS A 308 -8.40 15.66 7.24
C HIS A 308 -8.65 14.89 8.53
N THR A 309 -7.67 14.92 9.42
CA THR A 309 -7.74 14.26 10.73
C THR A 309 -7.14 15.15 11.82
N HIS A 310 -7.46 14.81 13.07
CA HIS A 310 -6.74 15.29 14.26
C HIS A 310 -5.80 14.22 14.83
N LEU A 311 -5.37 13.26 14.00
CA LEU A 311 -4.44 12.21 14.40
C LEU A 311 -3.01 12.74 14.34
N PHE A 312 -2.16 12.22 15.24
CA PHE A 312 -0.73 12.46 15.28
C PHE A 312 0.03 11.14 15.36
N PRO A 313 1.29 11.08 14.88
CA PRO A 313 2.10 9.87 14.95
C PRO A 313 2.53 9.57 16.40
N PRO A 314 2.93 8.33 16.70
CA PRO A 314 3.38 7.94 18.05
C PRO A 314 4.50 8.79 18.65
N SER A 315 5.34 9.37 17.80
CA SER A 315 6.43 10.24 18.26
C SER A 315 5.98 11.59 18.81
N HIS A 316 4.70 11.95 18.68
CA HIS A 316 4.14 13.20 19.21
C HIS A 316 3.42 13.01 20.55
N ASP A 317 3.71 11.90 21.25
CA ASP A 317 3.31 11.58 22.62
C ASP A 317 1.89 12.03 23.00
N ALA A 318 1.77 13.15 23.71
CA ALA A 318 0.52 13.67 24.24
C ALA A 318 -0.51 14.04 23.16
N LEU A 319 -0.06 14.32 21.93
CA LEU A 319 -0.93 14.61 20.80
C LEU A 319 -1.49 13.33 20.15
N MET A 320 -0.85 12.18 20.35
CA MET A 320 -1.37 10.90 19.87
C MET A 320 -2.40 10.35 20.85
N LEU A 321 -3.68 10.58 20.56
CA LEU A 321 -4.78 9.93 21.27
C LEU A 321 -5.04 8.54 20.71
N TRP A 322 -5.01 7.51 21.55
CA TRP A 322 -5.28 6.13 21.16
C TRP A 322 -5.79 5.28 22.33
N GLY A 323 -6.25 4.06 22.01
CA GLY A 323 -6.78 3.11 22.98
C GLY A 323 -8.26 3.32 23.33
N ILE A 324 -8.84 2.35 24.03
CA ILE A 324 -10.29 2.34 24.32
C ILE A 324 -10.73 3.52 25.19
N ASP A 325 -9.91 3.93 26.17
CA ASP A 325 -10.25 5.09 27.00
C ASP A 325 -10.32 6.38 26.17
N ALA A 326 -9.44 6.56 25.17
CA ALA A 326 -9.49 7.70 24.26
C ALA A 326 -10.71 7.65 23.34
N LEU A 327 -11.08 6.45 22.85
CA LEU A 327 -12.31 6.27 22.05
C LEU A 327 -13.56 6.57 22.86
N LEU A 328 -13.67 6.07 24.10
CA LEU A 328 -14.82 6.29 24.97
C LEU A 328 -14.93 7.74 25.45
N THR A 329 -13.80 8.41 25.67
CA THR A 329 -13.76 9.84 26.04
C THR A 329 -13.74 10.76 24.82
N TYR A 330 -14.08 10.25 23.63
CA TYR A 330 -14.30 11.09 22.46
C TYR A 330 -15.48 12.03 22.73
N HIS A 331 -15.32 13.30 22.33
CA HIS A 331 -16.22 14.37 22.71
C HIS A 331 -17.70 14.13 22.34
N TYR A 332 -18.00 13.35 21.28
CA TYR A 332 -19.38 12.96 20.95
C TYR A 332 -20.01 12.06 22.02
N LEU A 333 -19.25 11.08 22.54
CA LEU A 333 -19.72 10.21 23.62
C LEU A 333 -19.76 10.94 24.95
N VAL A 334 -18.86 11.89 25.20
CA VAL A 334 -18.96 12.77 26.37
C VAL A 334 -20.24 13.60 26.32
N ALA A 335 -20.55 14.21 25.18
CA ALA A 335 -21.77 14.99 25.00
C ALA A 335 -23.02 14.12 25.18
N GLU A 336 -23.05 12.93 24.57
CA GLU A 336 -24.13 11.96 24.74
C GLU A 336 -24.31 11.55 26.21
N TYR A 337 -23.21 11.20 26.88
CA TYR A 337 -23.22 10.86 28.30
C TYR A 337 -23.77 11.98 29.18
N LEU A 338 -23.29 13.21 29.01
CA LEU A 338 -23.73 14.36 29.82
C LEU A 338 -25.19 14.76 29.54
N MET A 339 -25.74 14.43 28.37
CA MET A 339 -27.16 14.63 28.09
C MET A 339 -28.06 13.59 28.77
N THR A 340 -27.57 12.37 29.01
CA THR A 340 -28.39 11.26 29.50
C THR A 340 -28.09 10.84 30.93
N ALA A 341 -26.93 11.22 31.47
CA ALA A 341 -26.50 10.87 32.82
C ALA A 341 -26.82 11.99 33.82
N PRO A 342 -27.18 11.65 35.07
CA PRO A 342 -27.40 12.63 36.13
C PRO A 342 -26.07 13.13 36.73
N VAL A 343 -25.14 13.59 35.88
CA VAL A 343 -23.81 14.06 36.28
C VAL A 343 -23.58 15.46 35.72
N ALA A 344 -23.18 16.39 36.59
CA ALA A 344 -22.82 17.74 36.17
C ALA A 344 -21.51 17.74 35.36
N PRO A 345 -21.37 18.55 34.30
CA PRO A 345 -20.16 18.61 33.49
C PRO A 345 -18.87 18.83 34.30
N GLU A 346 -18.92 19.71 35.30
CA GLU A 346 -17.76 20.04 36.14
C GLU A 346 -17.28 18.82 36.94
N THR A 347 -18.23 18.03 37.44
CA THR A 347 -17.93 16.78 38.16
C THR A 347 -17.30 15.75 37.25
N PHE A 348 -17.81 15.62 36.03
CA PHE A 348 -17.27 14.68 35.04
C PHE A 348 -15.85 15.06 34.59
N LEU A 349 -15.63 16.34 34.26
CA LEU A 349 -14.34 16.84 33.80
C LEU A 349 -13.24 16.74 34.86
N ALA A 350 -13.62 16.77 36.15
CA ALA A 350 -12.68 16.56 37.26
C ALA A 350 -12.24 15.10 37.44
N TRP A 351 -12.88 14.13 36.78
CA TRP A 351 -12.50 12.72 36.90
C TRP A 351 -11.25 12.38 36.06
N PRO A 352 -10.43 11.41 36.52
CA PRO A 352 -9.41 10.82 35.66
C PRO A 352 -10.02 10.22 34.38
N LYS A 353 -9.29 10.27 33.26
CA LYS A 353 -9.68 9.71 31.95
C LYS A 353 -10.26 8.30 32.04
N THR A 354 -9.62 7.40 32.78
CA THR A 354 -10.09 6.01 32.93
C THR A 354 -11.45 5.94 33.62
N LYS A 355 -11.68 6.77 34.66
CA LYS A 355 -12.98 6.86 35.33
C LYS A 355 -14.06 7.45 34.41
N GLN A 356 -13.72 8.44 33.59
CA GLN A 356 -14.62 8.96 32.56
C GLN A 356 -15.01 7.85 31.57
N ALA A 357 -14.03 7.07 31.09
CA ALA A 357 -14.27 5.96 30.18
C ALA A 357 -15.15 4.87 30.82
N ASP A 358 -14.90 4.50 32.08
CA ASP A 358 -15.71 3.52 32.83
C ASP A 358 -17.17 3.99 32.95
N ALA A 359 -17.37 5.26 33.28
CA ALA A 359 -18.69 5.86 33.42
C ALA A 359 -19.45 5.88 32.07
N ILE A 360 -18.77 6.26 30.99
CA ILE A 360 -19.35 6.26 29.64
C ILE A 360 -19.68 4.83 29.18
N TRP A 361 -18.76 3.89 29.34
CA TRP A 361 -18.98 2.48 28.99
C TRP A 361 -20.21 1.92 29.71
N THR A 362 -20.25 2.09 31.02
CA THR A 362 -21.37 1.60 31.84
C THR A 362 -22.68 2.21 31.36
N HIS A 363 -22.73 3.53 31.21
CA HIS A 363 -23.98 4.23 30.94
C HIS A 363 -24.49 4.06 29.50
N LEU A 364 -23.59 4.05 28.50
CA LEU A 364 -23.97 4.04 27.08
C LEU A 364 -23.91 2.65 26.42
N PHE A 365 -23.16 1.69 26.99
CA PHE A 365 -22.95 0.36 26.38
C PHE A 365 -23.47 -0.80 27.25
N VAL A 366 -23.55 -0.63 28.57
CA VAL A 366 -24.05 -1.65 29.50
C VAL A 366 -25.51 -1.39 29.86
N ASP A 367 -25.80 -0.22 30.45
CA ASP A 367 -27.12 0.17 30.93
C ASP A 367 -28.10 0.43 29.77
N ARG A 368 -27.56 0.67 28.58
CA ARG A 368 -28.30 0.95 27.35
C ARG A 368 -27.72 0.17 26.18
N SER A 369 -28.55 0.02 25.15
CA SER A 369 -28.07 -0.50 23.87
C SER A 369 -27.26 0.58 23.13
N PRO A 370 -26.03 0.29 22.68
CA PRO A 370 -25.14 1.26 22.03
C PRO A 370 -25.58 1.55 20.58
N LEU A 371 -26.71 2.25 20.42
CA LEU A 371 -27.35 2.46 19.11
C LEU A 371 -26.92 3.76 18.41
N SER A 372 -26.36 4.74 19.13
CA SER A 372 -25.89 5.98 18.51
C SER A 372 -24.71 5.72 17.57
N GLU A 373 -24.52 6.57 16.56
CA GLU A 373 -23.41 6.43 15.60
C GLU A 373 -22.04 6.41 16.31
N ALA A 374 -21.86 7.28 17.32
CA ALA A 374 -20.63 7.33 18.09
C ALA A 374 -20.39 6.03 18.87
N CYS A 375 -21.44 5.44 19.46
CA CYS A 375 -21.34 4.15 20.13
C CYS A 375 -21.08 3.00 19.14
N GLN A 376 -21.77 2.98 18.00
CA GLN A 376 -21.57 1.99 16.94
C GLN A 376 -20.16 2.05 16.37
N GLY A 377 -19.56 3.23 16.26
CA GLY A 377 -18.17 3.42 15.85
C GLY A 377 -17.18 2.71 16.78
N VAL A 378 -17.38 2.80 18.10
CA VAL A 378 -16.55 2.07 19.10
C VAL A 378 -16.73 0.56 18.94
N VAL A 379 -17.98 0.08 18.85
CA VAL A 379 -18.28 -1.35 18.67
C VAL A 379 -17.66 -1.90 17.37
N THR A 380 -17.77 -1.16 16.27
CA THR A 380 -17.20 -1.52 14.97
C THR A 380 -15.67 -1.60 15.05
N THR A 381 -15.04 -0.60 15.69
CA THR A 381 -13.59 -0.58 15.89
C THR A 381 -13.11 -1.80 16.66
N LEU A 382 -13.76 -2.12 17.78
CA LEU A 382 -13.41 -3.28 18.60
C LEU A 382 -13.62 -4.61 17.88
N ASN A 383 -14.69 -4.72 17.08
CA ASN A 383 -14.93 -5.90 16.25
C ASN A 383 -13.85 -6.10 15.19
N LEU A 384 -13.45 -5.03 14.48
CA LEU A 384 -12.40 -5.09 13.46
C LEU A 384 -11.04 -5.44 14.08
N LEU A 385 -10.78 -5.03 15.32
CA LEU A 385 -9.59 -5.41 16.08
C LEU A 385 -9.62 -6.87 16.60
N GLY A 386 -10.68 -7.63 16.32
CA GLY A 386 -10.82 -9.03 16.73
C GLY A 386 -11.34 -9.23 18.16
N LEU A 387 -11.84 -8.17 18.80
CA LEU A 387 -12.27 -8.19 20.22
C LEU A 387 -13.77 -8.47 20.39
N SER A 388 -14.45 -9.02 19.36
CA SER A 388 -15.89 -9.26 19.37
C SER A 388 -16.38 -10.13 20.53
N ALA A 389 -15.57 -11.09 21.00
CA ALA A 389 -15.91 -11.89 22.17
C ALA A 389 -16.00 -11.04 23.45
N LEU A 390 -15.05 -10.12 23.64
CA LEU A 390 -15.00 -9.22 24.79
C LEU A 390 -16.11 -8.16 24.72
N VAL A 391 -16.44 -7.68 23.52
CA VAL A 391 -17.60 -6.77 23.31
C VAL A 391 -18.90 -7.45 23.71
N LYS A 392 -19.10 -8.73 23.35
CA LYS A 392 -20.29 -9.50 23.73
C LYS A 392 -20.42 -9.68 25.24
N THR A 393 -19.32 -9.92 25.93
CA THR A 393 -19.29 -10.04 27.41
C THR A 393 -19.18 -8.70 28.12
N ARG A 394 -19.05 -7.59 27.38
CA ARG A 394 -18.85 -6.22 27.88
C ARG A 394 -17.63 -6.06 28.80
N ASP A 395 -16.59 -6.84 28.55
CA ASP A 395 -15.38 -6.91 29.36
C ASP A 395 -14.40 -5.78 29.03
N LEU A 396 -14.70 -4.57 29.55
CA LEU A 396 -13.84 -3.40 29.36
C LEU A 396 -12.41 -3.58 29.89
N PRO A 397 -12.18 -4.20 31.07
CA PRO A 397 -10.82 -4.50 31.54
C PRO A 397 -9.99 -5.29 30.52
N ALA A 398 -10.54 -6.37 29.95
CA ALA A 398 -9.81 -7.16 28.95
C ALA A 398 -9.59 -6.40 27.63
N ILE A 399 -10.48 -5.47 27.27
CA ILE A 399 -10.35 -4.63 26.07
C ILE A 399 -9.22 -3.60 26.19
N ARG A 400 -8.79 -3.24 27.42
CA ARG A 400 -7.73 -2.24 27.66
C ARG A 400 -6.31 -2.74 27.37
N GLU A 401 -6.10 -4.04 27.13
CA GLU A 401 -4.77 -4.60 26.90
C GLU A 401 -4.13 -4.09 25.58
N PRO A 402 -2.88 -3.58 25.59
CA PRO A 402 -2.28 -2.90 24.45
C PRO A 402 -1.76 -3.84 23.36
N ASN A 403 -1.88 -3.42 22.09
CA ASN A 403 -1.28 -4.06 20.92
C ASN A 403 -0.64 -3.00 20.00
N ALA A 404 0.30 -3.40 19.14
CA ALA A 404 0.86 -2.53 18.11
C ALA A 404 -0.26 -1.98 17.20
N TYR A 405 -0.55 -0.68 17.33
CA TYR A 405 -1.85 -0.13 16.94
C TYR A 405 -1.86 0.57 15.58
N VAL A 406 -0.83 1.37 15.24
CA VAL A 406 -0.89 2.26 14.07
C VAL A 406 -0.98 1.51 12.74
N ASP A 407 -0.02 0.63 12.45
CA ASP A 407 -0.02 -0.10 11.17
C ASP A 407 -1.19 -1.08 11.06
N LEU A 408 -1.66 -1.60 12.20
CA LEU A 408 -2.85 -2.44 12.24
C LEU A 408 -4.10 -1.63 11.90
N VAL A 409 -4.30 -0.46 12.52
CA VAL A 409 -5.45 0.41 12.26
C VAL A 409 -5.45 0.93 10.84
N PHE A 410 -4.33 1.41 10.32
CA PHE A 410 -4.23 1.87 8.92
C PHE A 410 -4.61 0.74 7.96
N ARG A 411 -4.16 -0.49 8.22
CA ARG A 411 -4.48 -1.64 7.38
C ARG A 411 -5.95 -2.03 7.47
N LEU A 412 -6.49 -2.17 8.67
CA LEU A 412 -7.89 -2.56 8.89
C LEU A 412 -8.85 -1.52 8.31
N ALA A 413 -8.53 -0.22 8.47
CA ALA A 413 -9.29 0.88 7.89
C ALA A 413 -8.96 1.16 6.42
N LYS A 414 -8.00 0.45 5.83
CA LYS A 414 -7.49 0.64 4.46
C LYS A 414 -7.09 2.10 4.17
N ILE A 415 -6.38 2.73 5.09
CA ILE A 415 -5.91 4.11 4.96
C ILE A 415 -4.49 4.10 4.36
N ARG A 416 -4.30 4.76 3.22
CA ARG A 416 -2.97 4.95 2.61
C ARG A 416 -2.12 5.90 3.44
N TYR A 417 -2.71 7.04 3.77
CA TYR A 417 -2.15 8.05 4.65
C TYR A 417 -3.27 8.95 5.17
N VAL A 418 -2.99 9.61 6.29
CA VAL A 418 -3.83 10.65 6.87
C VAL A 418 -3.17 12.01 6.68
N VAL A 419 -3.99 13.06 6.63
CA VAL A 419 -3.52 14.44 6.74
C VAL A 419 -3.86 14.95 8.14
N MET A 420 -2.84 15.33 8.88
CA MET A 420 -2.94 15.88 10.23
C MET A 420 -3.42 17.33 10.18
N THR A 421 -3.85 17.85 11.32
CA THR A 421 -4.25 19.24 11.48
C THR A 421 -3.25 19.92 12.41
N ASN A 422 -2.32 20.70 11.84
CA ASN A 422 -1.18 21.20 12.58
C ASN A 422 -1.30 22.67 12.96
N ILE A 423 -1.18 22.98 14.25
CA ILE A 423 -1.41 24.31 14.81
C ILE A 423 -0.07 24.91 15.22
N PRO A 424 0.54 25.76 14.38
CA PRO A 424 1.84 26.39 14.71
C PRO A 424 1.74 27.38 15.89
N PHE A 425 0.51 27.82 16.21
CA PHE A 425 0.21 28.76 17.28
C PHE A 425 0.09 28.09 18.65
N ASP A 426 0.06 26.75 18.71
CA ASP A 426 0.10 26.01 19.96
C ASP A 426 1.56 25.72 20.33
N PRO A 427 2.11 26.26 21.43
CA PRO A 427 3.52 26.07 21.77
C PRO A 427 3.92 24.62 22.01
N GLN A 428 3.01 23.79 22.54
CA GLN A 428 3.26 22.38 22.77
C GLN A 428 3.40 21.65 21.43
N GLU A 429 2.45 21.85 20.52
CA GLU A 429 2.54 21.27 19.18
C GLU A 429 3.75 21.79 18.41
N ALA A 430 3.95 23.11 18.38
CA ALA A 430 5.06 23.76 17.68
C ALA A 430 6.42 23.17 18.06
N SER A 431 6.60 22.81 19.34
CA SER A 431 7.86 22.24 19.83
C SER A 431 8.25 20.93 19.14
N TYR A 432 7.31 20.07 18.77
CA TYR A 432 7.61 18.82 18.06
C TYR A 432 8.20 19.07 16.67
N TRP A 433 7.74 20.13 16.01
CA TRP A 433 8.16 20.51 14.67
C TRP A 433 9.51 21.22 14.66
N THR A 434 9.72 22.16 15.59
CA THR A 434 11.00 22.87 15.73
C THR A 434 12.12 21.95 16.18
N ASN A 435 11.80 20.90 16.95
CA ASN A 435 12.76 19.89 17.38
C ASN A 435 13.02 18.80 16.32
N HIS A 436 12.36 18.88 15.15
CA HIS A 436 12.46 17.89 14.08
C HIS A 436 12.17 16.45 14.55
N THR A 437 11.16 16.29 15.41
CA THR A 437 10.76 14.98 15.93
C THR A 437 10.48 14.00 14.77
N PRO A 438 11.13 12.83 14.72
CA PRO A 438 11.00 11.91 13.59
C PRO A 438 9.60 11.30 13.53
N TYR A 439 9.04 11.18 12.33
CA TYR A 439 7.76 10.53 12.10
C TYR A 439 7.67 9.97 10.67
N ASN A 440 6.72 9.08 10.41
CA ASN A 440 6.51 8.53 9.07
C ASN A 440 5.71 9.50 8.20
N ALA A 441 6.41 10.41 7.52
CA ALA A 441 5.81 11.39 6.60
C ALA A 441 5.06 10.77 5.40
N ARG A 442 5.23 9.46 5.14
CA ARG A 442 4.43 8.75 4.13
C ARG A 442 3.03 8.40 4.65
N GLN A 443 2.89 8.11 5.94
CA GLN A 443 1.61 7.78 6.60
C GLN A 443 0.91 9.01 7.17
N PHE A 444 1.67 10.01 7.64
CA PHE A 444 1.14 11.23 8.25
C PHE A 444 1.62 12.43 7.45
N ARG A 445 0.72 13.07 6.70
CA ARG A 445 1.02 14.33 6.01
C ARG A 445 0.55 15.50 6.85
N THR A 446 1.15 16.66 6.68
CA THR A 446 0.84 17.86 7.45
C THR A 446 -0.17 18.75 6.73
N ALA A 447 -0.98 19.49 7.48
CA ALA A 447 -1.73 20.63 6.99
C ALA A 447 -1.65 21.79 7.98
N LEU A 448 -1.50 23.01 7.48
CA LEU A 448 -1.31 24.18 8.34
C LEU A 448 -2.67 24.76 8.75
N ARG A 449 -3.03 24.60 10.03
CA ARG A 449 -4.24 25.19 10.60
C ARG A 449 -4.00 26.66 10.99
N VAL A 450 -4.84 27.54 10.47
CA VAL A 450 -4.72 29.01 10.58
C VAL A 450 -6.02 29.66 11.06
N ASP A 451 -6.79 28.98 11.92
CA ASP A 451 -8.02 29.51 12.52
C ASP A 451 -7.83 30.91 13.12
N GLN A 452 -6.70 31.14 13.78
CA GLN A 452 -6.32 32.40 14.43
C GLN A 452 -6.38 33.59 13.46
N LEU A 453 -6.05 33.38 12.17
CA LEU A 453 -6.12 34.45 11.17
C LEU A 453 -7.56 34.87 10.93
N LEU A 454 -8.46 33.94 10.65
CA LEU A 454 -9.87 34.27 10.37
C LEU A 454 -10.58 34.85 11.59
N LEU A 455 -10.14 34.49 12.79
CA LEU A 455 -10.64 35.07 14.04
C LEU A 455 -10.11 36.49 14.29
N GLY A 456 -9.01 36.90 13.66
CA GLY A 456 -8.27 38.09 14.08
C GLY A 456 -7.76 37.97 15.52
N ASP A 457 -7.36 36.75 15.92
CA ASP A 457 -7.02 36.43 17.30
C ASP A 457 -5.59 36.87 17.66
N TRP A 458 -5.44 38.16 17.95
CA TRP A 458 -4.15 38.76 18.32
C TRP A 458 -3.62 38.30 19.68
N ALA A 459 -4.46 37.72 20.54
CA ALA A 459 -4.01 37.09 21.78
C ALA A 459 -3.16 35.84 21.51
N SER A 460 -3.44 35.11 20.42
CA SER A 460 -2.60 34.00 19.95
C SER A 460 -1.52 34.46 18.97
N LEU A 461 -1.84 35.37 18.04
CA LEU A 461 -0.92 35.80 16.98
C LEU A 461 0.25 36.62 17.52
N GLY A 462 -0.01 37.58 18.43
CA GLY A 462 1.02 38.47 18.98
C GLY A 462 2.19 37.70 19.61
N PRO A 463 1.93 36.82 20.61
CA PRO A 463 2.99 36.01 21.22
C PRO A 463 3.75 35.14 20.22
N ALA A 464 3.07 34.59 19.21
CA ALA A 464 3.71 33.78 18.18
C ALA A 464 4.67 34.58 17.28
N LEU A 465 4.31 35.83 16.95
CA LEU A 465 5.18 36.76 16.23
C LEU A 465 6.36 37.23 17.08
N ASP A 466 6.12 37.52 18.36
CA ASP A 466 7.17 37.97 19.29
C ASP A 466 8.28 36.93 19.45
N LEU A 467 7.93 35.64 19.51
CA LEU A 467 8.89 34.53 19.56
C LEU A 467 9.82 34.47 18.34
N GLN A 468 9.38 34.98 17.18
CA GLN A 468 10.19 35.06 15.96
C GLN A 468 10.73 36.48 15.70
N HIS A 469 10.56 37.41 16.64
CA HIS A 469 10.93 38.83 16.51
C HIS A 469 10.29 39.52 15.29
N LEU A 470 9.04 39.17 14.99
CA LEU A 470 8.29 39.69 13.84
C LEU A 470 7.35 40.83 14.24
N PRO A 471 7.15 41.84 13.38
CA PRO A 471 6.24 42.96 13.66
C PRO A 471 4.77 42.51 13.63
N HIS A 472 3.91 43.13 14.46
CA HIS A 472 2.47 42.85 14.52
C HIS A 472 1.69 43.50 13.35
N THR A 473 2.09 43.16 12.12
CA THR A 473 1.62 43.72 10.84
C THR A 473 1.30 42.59 9.86
N LEU A 474 0.65 42.90 8.73
CA LEU A 474 0.39 41.93 7.65
C LEU A 474 1.68 41.24 7.16
N ALA A 475 2.78 42.00 7.04
CA ALA A 475 4.07 41.48 6.60
C ALA A 475 4.67 40.50 7.62
N GLY A 476 4.59 40.80 8.92
CA GLY A 476 5.05 39.89 9.97
C GLY A 476 4.27 38.59 10.01
N VAL A 477 2.93 38.64 9.86
CA VAL A 477 2.10 37.41 9.77
C VAL A 477 2.44 36.60 8.51
N THR A 478 2.69 37.26 7.38
CA THR A 478 3.13 36.59 6.15
C THR A 478 4.43 35.83 6.38
N GLN A 479 5.44 36.49 6.93
CA GLN A 479 6.74 35.89 7.21
C GLN A 479 6.65 34.73 8.21
N TYR A 480 5.79 34.85 9.22
CA TYR A 480 5.51 33.78 10.17
C TYR A 480 4.91 32.54 9.48
N LEU A 481 3.90 32.72 8.63
CA LEU A 481 3.30 31.58 7.92
C LEU A 481 4.26 30.96 6.90
N GLU A 482 5.10 31.77 6.25
CA GLU A 482 6.13 31.26 5.34
C GLU A 482 7.11 30.33 6.07
N SER A 483 7.58 30.71 7.26
CA SER A 483 8.49 29.86 8.03
C SER A 483 7.84 28.51 8.38
N TRP A 484 6.56 28.51 8.74
CA TRP A 484 5.82 27.29 9.02
C TRP A 484 5.47 26.45 7.80
N VAL A 485 5.25 27.05 6.64
CA VAL A 485 5.15 26.33 5.37
C VAL A 485 6.44 25.59 5.06
N ASP A 486 7.60 26.23 5.30
CA ASP A 486 8.91 25.61 5.05
C ASP A 486 9.21 24.47 6.05
N ILE A 487 8.81 24.62 7.32
CA ILE A 487 8.96 23.59 8.37
C ILE A 487 8.04 22.39 8.12
N LEU A 488 6.73 22.63 7.97
CA LEU A 488 5.73 21.56 7.90
C LEU A 488 5.62 20.93 6.52
N ARG A 489 5.90 21.70 5.46
CA ARG A 489 5.60 21.34 4.05
C ARG A 489 4.15 20.84 3.89
N PRO A 490 3.16 21.66 4.27
CA PRO A 490 1.77 21.23 4.35
C PRO A 490 1.19 20.93 2.97
N VAL A 491 0.22 20.02 2.91
CA VAL A 491 -0.53 19.76 1.67
C VAL A 491 -1.61 20.81 1.39
N TYR A 492 -2.05 21.54 2.42
CA TYR A 492 -2.99 22.68 2.31
C TYR A 492 -2.95 23.56 3.58
N PHE A 493 -3.49 24.78 3.47
CA PHE A 493 -3.91 25.58 4.62
C PHE A 493 -5.35 25.22 5.00
N MET A 494 -5.68 25.25 6.29
CA MET A 494 -7.04 25.03 6.76
C MET A 494 -7.43 26.04 7.82
N ALA A 495 -8.68 26.51 7.76
CA ALA A 495 -9.24 27.32 8.81
C ALA A 495 -10.73 27.01 9.01
N SER A 496 -11.12 26.91 10.28
CA SER A 496 -12.53 26.90 10.65
C SER A 496 -13.05 28.33 10.72
N VAL A 497 -13.99 28.64 9.83
CA VAL A 497 -14.54 29.98 9.65
C VAL A 497 -15.49 30.29 10.81
N PRO A 498 -15.26 31.38 11.57
CA PRO A 498 -16.17 31.81 12.62
C PRO A 498 -17.58 32.10 12.07
N ALA A 499 -18.63 31.76 12.82
CA ALA A 499 -20.01 32.04 12.40
C ALA A 499 -20.30 33.53 12.16
N THR A 500 -19.53 34.42 12.79
CA THR A 500 -19.60 35.88 12.65
C THR A 500 -18.70 36.44 11.55
N PHE A 501 -17.94 35.59 10.85
CA PHE A 501 -17.01 36.04 9.82
C PHE A 501 -17.78 36.60 8.62
N ALA A 502 -17.41 37.81 8.22
CA ALA A 502 -17.94 38.46 7.03
C ALA A 502 -16.79 38.95 6.17
N LEU A 503 -16.72 38.48 4.93
CA LEU A 503 -15.82 39.03 3.93
C LEU A 503 -16.43 40.33 3.41
N ARG A 504 -15.89 41.48 3.82
CA ARG A 504 -16.30 42.78 3.27
C ARG A 504 -15.61 42.99 1.92
N GLU A 505 -16.25 43.73 1.01
CA GLU A 505 -15.61 44.17 -0.24
C GLU A 505 -14.34 44.94 0.10
N SER A 506 -13.21 44.47 -0.45
CA SER A 506 -11.86 45.07 -0.44
C SER A 506 -11.65 46.09 0.68
N ALA A 507 -11.45 45.64 1.92
CA ALA A 507 -10.85 46.51 2.91
C ALA A 507 -9.49 46.93 2.34
N ALA A 508 -9.30 48.24 2.12
CA ALA A 508 -8.03 48.77 1.64
C ALA A 508 -6.92 48.18 2.51
N ALA A 509 -5.91 47.57 1.88
CA ALA A 509 -4.75 47.08 2.62
C ALA A 509 -4.13 48.30 3.30
N ASP A 510 -4.24 48.39 4.62
CA ASP A 510 -3.38 49.26 5.41
C ASP A 510 -2.21 48.39 5.90
N PRO A 511 -1.08 48.32 5.15
CA PRO A 511 0.07 47.51 5.55
C PRO A 511 0.74 47.98 6.84
N ILE A 512 0.39 49.18 7.33
CA ILE A 512 0.89 49.77 8.56
C ILE A 512 -0.09 49.53 9.72
N ALA A 513 -1.30 49.02 9.45
CA ALA A 513 -2.26 48.67 10.48
C ALA A 513 -1.65 47.69 11.47
N ILE A 514 -1.60 48.13 12.73
CA ILE A 514 -1.24 47.29 13.86
C ILE A 514 -2.49 46.47 14.19
N GLN A 515 -2.33 45.14 14.18
CA GLN A 515 -3.39 44.17 14.47
C GLN A 515 -4.60 44.16 13.50
N PRO A 516 -4.40 43.86 12.20
CA PRO A 516 -5.49 43.76 11.22
C PRO A 516 -6.54 42.69 11.57
N ASP A 517 -7.78 42.92 11.10
CA ASP A 517 -8.89 41.98 11.29
C ASP A 517 -8.76 40.71 10.41
N GLY A 518 -9.61 39.72 10.68
CA GLY A 518 -9.55 38.44 9.97
C GLY A 518 -9.86 38.51 8.47
N ALA A 519 -10.64 39.51 8.03
CA ALA A 519 -10.91 39.70 6.60
C ALA A 519 -9.65 40.22 5.88
N MET A 520 -8.94 41.17 6.49
CA MET A 520 -7.66 41.66 6.01
C MET A 520 -6.59 40.56 6.01
N LEU A 521 -6.50 39.75 7.07
CA LEU A 521 -5.57 38.63 7.14
C LEU A 521 -5.86 37.57 6.07
N LEU A 522 -7.13 37.29 5.78
CA LEU A 522 -7.49 36.39 4.68
C LEU A 522 -7.08 36.97 3.31
N GLN A 523 -7.51 38.20 3.01
CA GLN A 523 -7.34 38.82 1.69
C GLN A 523 -5.88 39.17 1.36
N HIS A 524 -5.13 39.67 2.34
CA HIS A 524 -3.81 40.25 2.11
C HIS A 524 -2.64 39.38 2.59
N VAL A 525 -2.92 38.31 3.36
CA VAL A 525 -1.88 37.36 3.83
C VAL A 525 -2.15 35.96 3.31
N LEU A 526 -3.25 35.32 3.74
CA LEU A 526 -3.46 33.90 3.48
C LEU A 526 -3.67 33.58 2.00
N LEU A 527 -4.56 34.31 1.30
CA LEU A 527 -4.83 34.05 -0.12
C LEU A 527 -3.61 34.32 -1.03
N PRO A 528 -2.87 35.44 -0.89
CA PRO A 528 -1.65 35.68 -1.66
C PRO A 528 -0.56 34.64 -1.39
N LEU A 529 -0.36 34.25 -0.12
CA LEU A 529 0.61 33.22 0.25
C LEU A 529 0.22 31.84 -0.31
N ALA A 530 -1.05 31.47 -0.21
CA ALA A 530 -1.57 30.25 -0.79
C ALA A 530 -1.36 30.19 -2.32
N GLN A 531 -1.61 31.31 -3.01
CA GLN A 531 -1.35 31.43 -4.44
C GLN A 531 0.14 31.30 -4.78
N SER A 532 1.02 31.99 -4.05
CA SER A 532 2.47 31.98 -4.32
C SER A 532 3.09 30.60 -4.06
N ARG A 533 2.65 29.91 -3.00
CA ARG A 533 3.11 28.57 -2.61
C ARG A 533 2.35 27.43 -3.30
N ARG A 534 1.33 27.75 -4.12
CA ARG A 534 0.44 26.79 -4.81
C ARG A 534 -0.22 25.80 -3.85
N LEU A 535 -0.64 26.28 -2.69
CA LEU A 535 -1.31 25.50 -1.66
C LEU A 535 -2.82 25.75 -1.68
N PRO A 536 -3.65 24.70 -1.65
CA PRO A 536 -5.10 24.87 -1.44
C PRO A 536 -5.40 25.52 -0.07
N VAL A 537 -6.54 26.20 0.01
CA VAL A 537 -7.09 26.73 1.27
C VAL A 537 -8.43 26.04 1.55
N ALA A 538 -8.49 25.27 2.63
CA ALA A 538 -9.68 24.58 3.10
C ALA A 538 -10.41 25.43 4.16
N LEU A 539 -11.61 25.92 3.83
CA LEU A 539 -12.44 26.73 4.72
C LEU A 539 -13.62 25.89 5.23
N LYS A 540 -13.73 25.75 6.55
CA LYS A 540 -14.84 25.00 7.18
C LYS A 540 -15.84 25.96 7.80
N PHE A 541 -17.04 26.00 7.23
CA PHE A 541 -18.12 26.89 7.68
C PHE A 541 -19.09 26.16 8.61
N GLY A 542 -19.78 26.92 9.47
CA GLY A 542 -20.97 26.45 10.20
C GLY A 542 -20.79 26.17 11.69
N ALA A 543 -19.57 26.26 12.24
CA ALA A 543 -19.35 26.04 13.66
C ALA A 543 -19.67 27.30 14.50
N VAL A 544 -20.66 27.20 15.38
CA VAL A 544 -20.89 28.16 16.47
C VAL A 544 -20.15 27.65 17.70
N ARG A 545 -19.04 28.32 18.06
CA ARG A 545 -18.19 27.91 19.19
C ARG A 545 -18.79 28.35 20.52
N GLN A 546 -18.50 27.59 21.58
CA GLN A 546 -18.77 27.99 22.97
C GLN A 546 -20.26 28.27 23.26
N LEU A 547 -21.20 27.61 22.55
CA LEU A 547 -22.63 27.72 22.84
C LEU A 547 -22.97 27.21 24.25
N ASN A 548 -22.25 26.19 24.71
CA ASN A 548 -22.25 25.76 26.11
C ASN A 548 -20.79 25.74 26.62
N PRO A 549 -20.31 26.81 27.29
CA PRO A 549 -18.92 26.92 27.74
C PRO A 549 -18.63 26.12 29.03
N ARG A 550 -19.66 25.50 29.63
CA ARG A 550 -19.48 24.57 30.77
C ARG A 550 -18.97 23.20 30.31
N TYR A 551 -18.97 22.97 28.99
CA TYR A 551 -18.53 21.76 28.31
C TYR A 551 -17.17 21.98 27.66
#